data_AF-A0A439D1E2-F1
#
_entry.id   AF-A0A439D1E2-F1
#
_cell.length_a   1.000
_cell.length_b   1.000
_cell.length_c   1.000
_cell.angle_alpha   90.00
_cell.angle_beta   90.00
_cell.angle_gamma   90.00
#
_symmetry.space_group_name_H-M   'P 1'
#
loop_
_entity.id
_entity.type
_entity.pdbx_description
1 polymer ?
#
loop_
_entity_poly.entity_id
_entity_poly.type
_entity_poly.pdbx_seq_one_letter_code
_entity_poly.pdbx_strand_id
1 'polypeptide(L)' 'MVTYDTVPMARRKAEFIGERELGGAMWWESSADKEGDESLIANVVDVLGGPDGLDKTENCIEYPESKYENLRAGFPSN' A
#
# COMPACT_ATOMS: atom_id res chain seq x y z
N MET A 1 19.99 3.16 21.49
CA MET A 1 20.10 3.48 20.05
C MET A 1 18.88 2.89 19.36
N VAL A 2 18.22 3.67 18.49
CA VAL A 2 17.01 3.24 17.75
C VAL A 2 17.31 3.39 16.26
N THR A 3 17.04 2.34 15.49
CA THR A 3 17.26 2.32 14.03
C THR A 3 15.90 2.31 13.32
N TYR A 4 15.69 3.24 12.41
CA TYR A 4 14.47 3.36 11.61
C TYR A 4 14.76 4.11 10.31
N ASP A 5 13.85 4.00 9.34
CA ASP A 5 13.96 4.74 8.09
C ASP A 5 13.44 6.17 8.24
N THR A 6 14.14 7.12 7.62
CA THR A 6 13.63 8.46 7.36
C THR A 6 13.05 8.53 5.95
N VAL A 7 12.32 9.60 5.62
CA VAL A 7 11.80 9.83 4.26
C VAL A 7 12.89 9.68 3.18
N PRO A 8 14.08 10.30 3.28
CA PRO A 8 15.16 10.08 2.31
C PRO A 8 15.57 8.61 2.15
N MET A 9 15.59 7.84 3.24
CA MET A 9 15.95 6.41 3.19
C MET A 9 14.86 5.59 2.51
N ALA A 10 13.59 5.87 2.80
CA ALA A 10 12.46 5.21 2.15
C ALA A 10 12.44 5.48 0.64
N ARG A 11 12.67 6.73 0.22
CA ARG A 11 12.80 7.09 -1.21
C ARG A 11 13.96 6.36 -1.88
N ARG A 12 15.11 6.26 -1.20
CA ARG A 12 16.26 5.49 -1.73
C ARG A 12 15.95 4.01 -1.90
N LYS A 13 15.16 3.40 -1.01
CA LYS A 13 14.70 2.02 -1.16
C LYS A 13 13.73 1.88 -2.34
N ALA A 14 12.86 2.87 -2.58
CA ALA A 14 11.97 2.89 -3.73
C ALA A 14 12.73 3.00 -5.07
N GLU A 15 13.77 3.83 -5.14
CA GLU A 15 14.68 3.87 -6.30
C GLU A 15 15.30 2.49 -6.55
N PHE A 16 15.79 1.82 -5.50
CA PHE A 16 16.36 0.48 -5.62
C PHE A 16 15.33 -0.55 -6.12
N ILE A 17 14.06 -0.47 -5.68
CA ILE A 17 12.97 -1.31 -6.19
C ILE A 17 12.83 -1.14 -7.70
N GLY A 18 12.82 0.10 -8.20
CA GLY A 18 12.76 0.40 -9.62
C GLY A 18 14.00 -0.07 -10.38
N GLU A 19 15.21 0.21 -9.88
CA GLU A 19 16.49 -0.20 -10.48
C GLU A 19 16.63 -1.73 -10.62
N ARG A 20 15.97 -2.49 -9.73
CA ARG A 20 16.04 -3.96 -9.68
C ARG A 20 14.78 -4.67 -10.20
N GLU A 21 13.80 -3.91 -10.69
CA GLU A 21 12.53 -4.46 -11.20
C GLU A 21 11.84 -5.39 -10.18
N LEU A 22 11.83 -5.01 -8.90
CA LEU A 22 11.14 -5.78 -7.86
C LEU A 22 9.63 -5.52 -7.90
N GLY A 23 8.84 -6.47 -7.40
CA GLY A 23 7.37 -6.41 -7.47
C GLY A 23 6.67 -5.36 -6.62
N GLY A 24 7.41 -4.51 -5.88
CA GLY A 24 6.85 -3.43 -5.06
C GLY A 24 7.45 -3.36 -3.66
N ALA A 25 6.73 -2.67 -2.78
CA ALA A 25 7.10 -2.47 -1.38
C ALA A 25 6.03 -3.04 -0.44
N MET A 26 6.44 -3.46 0.75
CA MET A 26 5.55 -3.93 1.81
C MET A 26 6.00 -3.35 3.14
N TRP A 27 5.04 -3.03 4.00
CA TRP A 27 5.28 -2.46 5.32
C TRP A 27 4.72 -3.34 6.42
N TRP A 28 5.49 -3.41 7.49
CA TRP A 28 5.03 -3.86 8.80
C TRP A 28 5.19 -2.67 9.76
N GLU A 29 4.14 -2.00 10.21
CA GLU A 29 2.71 -2.17 9.93
C GLU A 29 2.04 -0.79 9.79
N SER A 30 0.72 -0.73 9.59
CA SER A 30 0.04 0.51 9.22
C SER A 30 -0.05 1.57 10.32
N SER A 31 -0.13 1.16 11.60
CA SER A 31 -0.40 2.09 12.71
C SER A 31 0.80 2.96 13.11
N ALA A 32 2.01 2.56 12.73
CA ALA A 32 3.25 3.23 13.07
C ALA A 32 3.81 4.17 11.97
N ASP A 33 3.12 4.34 10.85
CA ASP A 33 3.51 5.35 9.84
C ASP A 33 3.00 6.74 10.25
N LYS A 34 3.68 7.79 9.77
CA LYS A 34 3.19 9.16 9.88
C LYS A 34 2.14 9.44 8.80
N GLU A 35 1.34 10.48 9.03
CA GLU A 35 0.42 11.03 8.02
C GLU A 35 1.10 12.14 7.19
N GLY A 36 0.49 12.48 6.05
CA GLY A 36 0.93 13.59 5.19
C GLY A 36 2.30 13.39 4.56
N ASP A 37 3.03 14.50 4.37
CA ASP A 37 4.31 14.52 3.63
C ASP A 37 5.43 13.72 4.30
N GLU A 38 5.28 13.39 5.59
CA GLU A 38 6.24 12.57 6.33
C GLU A 38 5.93 11.07 6.31
N SER A 39 4.82 10.64 5.69
CA SER A 39 4.48 9.23 5.50
C SER A 39 5.58 8.54 4.66
N LEU A 40 6.12 7.44 5.20
CA LEU A 40 7.07 6.63 4.45
C LEU A 40 6.38 5.91 3.29
N ILE A 41 5.13 5.47 3.50
CA ILE A 41 4.34 4.78 2.48
C ILE A 41 4.08 5.72 1.30
N ALA A 42 3.59 6.94 1.56
CA ALA A 42 3.30 7.92 0.50
C ALA A 42 4.55 8.28 -0.31
N ASN A 43 5.70 8.47 0.36
CA ASN A 43 6.96 8.80 -0.31
C ASN A 43 7.50 7.67 -1.20
N VAL A 44 7.31 6.41 -0.80
CA VAL A 44 7.68 5.27 -1.65
C VAL A 44 6.76 5.17 -2.86
N VAL A 45 5.44 5.33 -2.67
CA VAL A 45 4.46 5.31 -3.76
C VAL A 45 4.75 6.42 -4.77
N ASP A 46 5.09 7.63 -4.32
CA ASP A 46 5.49 8.76 -5.17
C ASP A 46 6.67 8.39 -6.09
N VAL A 47 7.75 7.82 -5.52
CA VAL A 47 8.93 7.40 -6.30
C VAL A 47 8.60 6.27 -7.28
N LEU A 48 7.68 5.37 -6.94
CA LEU A 48 7.23 4.28 -7.81
C LEU A 48 6.26 4.72 -8.92
N GLY A 49 6.08 6.02 -9.14
CA GLY A 49 5.21 6.55 -10.20
C GLY A 49 3.81 6.95 -9.73
N GLY A 50 3.63 7.12 -8.42
CA GLY A 50 2.34 7.44 -7.82
C GLY A 50 1.32 6.31 -7.96
N PRO A 51 0.03 6.59 -7.74
CA PRO A 51 -1.04 5.59 -7.88
C PRO A 51 -1.10 4.93 -9.27
N ASP A 52 -0.63 5.62 -10.32
CA ASP A 52 -0.59 5.09 -11.68
C ASP A 52 0.52 4.08 -11.92
N GLY A 53 1.57 4.08 -11.10
CA GLY A 53 2.65 3.10 -11.13
C GLY A 53 2.33 1.79 -10.40
N LEU A 54 1.18 1.71 -9.72
CA LEU A 54 0.74 0.52 -9.02
C LEU A 54 0.04 -0.49 -9.95
N ASP A 55 0.07 -1.76 -9.56
CA ASP A 55 -0.67 -2.81 -10.25
C ASP A 55 -2.18 -2.52 -10.24
N LYS A 56 -2.81 -2.65 -11.41
CA LYS A 56 -4.23 -2.34 -11.62
C LYS A 56 -5.01 -3.63 -11.82
N THR A 57 -5.27 -4.31 -10.72
CA THR A 57 -6.11 -5.51 -10.67
C THR A 57 -7.38 -5.24 -9.87
N GLU A 58 -8.54 -5.54 -10.44
CA GLU A 58 -9.83 -5.40 -9.76
C GLU A 58 -9.92 -6.39 -8.58
N ASN A 59 -10.50 -5.95 -7.46
CA ASN A 59 -10.72 -6.84 -6.32
C ASN A 59 -11.96 -7.73 -6.53
N CYS A 60 -12.05 -8.81 -5.76
CA CYS A 60 -13.26 -9.64 -5.73
C CYS A 60 -14.26 -9.06 -4.71
N ILE A 61 -15.42 -8.63 -5.19
CA ILE A 61 -16.51 -8.09 -4.35
C ILE A 61 -17.71 -9.04 -4.25
N GLU A 62 -17.75 -10.11 -5.05
CA GLU A 62 -18.85 -11.07 -5.08
C GLU A 62 -18.52 -12.29 -4.23
N TYR A 63 -19.28 -12.48 -3.14
CA TYR A 63 -19.13 -13.64 -2.25
C TYR A 63 -20.47 -14.37 -2.11
N PRO A 64 -20.99 -14.99 -3.20
CA PRO A 64 -22.35 -15.57 -3.24
C PRO A 64 -22.57 -16.69 -2.21
N GLU A 65 -21.51 -17.39 -1.81
CA GLU A 65 -21.56 -18.47 -0.82
C GLU A 65 -21.23 -18.02 0.61
N SER A 66 -21.05 -16.71 0.84
CA SER A 66 -20.81 -16.19 2.18
C SER A 66 -21.98 -16.52 3.11
N LYS A 67 -21.67 -17.03 4.31
CA LYS A 67 -22.65 -17.23 5.39
C LYS A 67 -23.20 -15.91 5.95
N TYR A 68 -22.51 -14.80 5.71
CA TYR A 68 -22.89 -13.47 6.19
C TYR A 68 -23.72 -12.75 5.13
N GLU A 69 -24.97 -12.45 5.46
CA GLU A 69 -25.94 -11.84 4.54
C GLU A 69 -25.51 -10.45 4.05
N ASN A 70 -24.97 -9.62 4.93
CA ASN A 70 -24.46 -8.29 4.59
C ASN A 70 -23.31 -8.36 3.56
N LEU A 71 -22.35 -9.27 3.75
CA LEU A 71 -21.24 -9.46 2.80
C LEU A 71 -21.75 -10.03 1.46
N ARG A 72 -22.62 -11.04 1.51
CA ARG A 72 -23.20 -11.66 0.31
C ARG A 72 -24.03 -10.67 -0.51
N ALA A 73 -24.73 -9.76 0.16
CA ALA A 73 -25.51 -8.70 -0.47
C ALA A 73 -24.65 -7.48 -0.90
N GLY A 74 -23.33 -7.52 -0.70
CA GLY A 74 -22.43 -6.44 -1.09
C GLY A 74 -22.55 -5.17 -0.24
N PHE A 75 -22.89 -5.30 1.04
CA PHE A 75 -23.10 -4.19 1.98
C PHE A 75 -24.01 -3.06 1.44
N PRO A 76 -25.30 -3.32 1.16
CA PRO A 76 -26.20 -2.39 0.47
C PRO A 76 -26.64 -1.16 1.29
N SER A 77 -26.14 -1.00 2.53
CA SER A 77 -26.52 0.08 3.45
C SER A 77 -25.32 0.83 4.03
N ASN A 78 -24.16 0.75 3.35
CA ASN A 78 -22.97 1.53 3.70
C ASN A 78 -23.11 3.01 3.30
#